data_AF-A0AA42YH69-F1
#
_entry.id   AF-A0AA42YH69-F1
#
_cell.length_a   1.000
_cell.length_b   1.000
_cell.length_c   1.000
_cell.angle_alpha   90.00
_cell.angle_beta   90.00
_cell.angle_gamma   90.00
#
_symmetry.space_group_name_H-M   'P 1'
#
loop_
_entity.id
_entity.type
_entity.pdbx_description
1 polymer ?
#
loop_
_entity_poly.entity_id
_entity_poly.type
_entity_poly.pdbx_seq_one_letter_code
_entity_poly.pdbx_strand_id
1 'polypeptide(L)' 'MSRKLTISIDDAVYEGLYRRIGPRKIGRFLESLARPHVIDEELEGAYAAMAADEVREAEAEEWVENLVADVGDEPR' A
#
# COMPACT_ATOMS: atom_id res chain seq x y z
N MET A 1 4.46 -1.76 -9.97
CA MET A 1 4.09 -2.20 -11.34
C MET A 1 3.02 -1.25 -11.88
N SER A 2 3.00 -0.91 -13.17
CA SER A 2 1.95 -0.08 -13.78
C SER A 2 1.09 -0.89 -14.76
N ARG A 3 -0.21 -0.60 -14.79
CA ARG A 3 -1.18 -1.18 -15.74
C ARG A 3 -1.81 -0.04 -16.54
N LYS A 4 -2.11 -0.29 -17.82
CA LYS A 4 -2.88 0.67 -18.65
C LYS A 4 -4.37 0.45 -18.42
N LEU A 5 -5.09 1.53 -18.12
CA LEU A 5 -6.54 1.54 -17.99
C LEU A 5 -7.13 2.36 -19.14
N THR A 6 -8.10 1.79 -19.86
CA THR A 6 -8.89 2.50 -20.87
C THR A 6 -10.22 2.90 -20.24
N ILE A 7 -10.52 4.19 -20.22
CA ILE A 7 -11.76 4.76 -19.69
C ILE A 7 -12.45 5.60 -20.76
N SER A 8 -13.77 5.69 -20.69
CA SER A 8 -14.54 6.66 -21.48
C SER A 8 -14.73 7.93 -20.63
N ILE A 9 -14.49 9.09 -21.23
CA ILE A 9 -14.69 10.40 -20.64
C ILE A 9 -15.29 11.33 -21.69
N ASP A 10 -15.89 12.43 -21.23
CA ASP A 10 -16.39 13.47 -22.11
C ASP A 10 -15.26 14.14 -22.92
N ASP A 11 -15.54 14.49 -24.18
CA ASP A 11 -14.56 15.06 -25.10
C ASP A 11 -14.00 16.41 -24.59
N ALA A 12 -14.84 17.25 -23.99
CA ALA A 12 -14.39 18.53 -23.44
C ALA A 12 -13.44 18.33 -22.25
N VAL A 13 -13.65 17.26 -21.47
CA VAL A 13 -12.74 16.87 -20.39
C VAL A 13 -11.42 16.36 -20.96
N TYR A 14 -11.44 15.51 -21.99
CA TYR A 14 -10.22 15.04 -22.66
C TYR A 14 -9.38 16.20 -23.20
N GLU A 15 -10.01 17.14 -23.93
CA GLU A 15 -9.35 18.34 -24.46
C GLU A 15 -8.82 19.25 -23.34
N GLY A 16 -9.60 19.41 -22.27
CA GLY A 16 -9.18 20.15 -21.08
C GLY A 16 -7.93 19.55 -20.44
N LEU A 17 -7.89 18.23 -20.26
CA LEU A 17 -6.73 17.50 -19.74
C LEU A 17 -5.52 17.65 -20.66
N TYR A 18 -5.73 17.49 -21.97
CA TYR A 18 -4.65 17.58 -22.95
C TYR A 18 -4.02 18.99 -22.97
N ARG A 19 -4.84 20.04 -22.93
CA ARG A 19 -4.38 21.43 -22.94
C ARG A 19 -3.74 21.88 -21.62
N ARG A 20 -4.30 21.47 -20.47
CA ARG A 20 -3.87 21.96 -19.15
C ARG A 20 -2.74 21.14 -18.55
N ILE A 21 -2.81 19.82 -18.64
CA ILE A 21 -1.85 18.90 -18.02
C ILE A 21 -0.74 18.52 -19.00
N GLY A 22 -1.09 18.46 -20.29
CA GLY A 22 -0.17 18.11 -21.37
C GLY A 22 -0.12 16.60 -21.64
N PRO A 23 0.29 16.22 -22.86
CA PRO A 23 0.43 14.82 -23.25
C PRO A 23 1.42 14.10 -22.33
N ARG A 24 1.22 12.79 -22.14
CA ARG A 24 2.06 11.88 -21.31
C ARG A 24 2.00 12.10 -19.79
N LYS A 25 1.39 13.19 -19.32
CA LYS A 25 1.22 13.48 -17.87
C LYS A 25 -0.18 13.16 -17.34
N ILE A 26 -1.17 13.03 -18.23
CA ILE A 26 -2.58 12.78 -17.87
C ILE A 26 -2.75 11.54 -16.99
N GLY A 27 -2.09 10.42 -17.33
CA GLY A 27 -2.19 9.19 -16.54
C GLY A 27 -1.71 9.38 -15.09
N ARG A 28 -0.54 10.01 -14.91
CA ARG A 28 0.00 10.32 -13.57
C ARG A 28 -0.92 11.27 -12.79
N PHE A 29 -1.49 12.25 -13.48
CA PHE A 29 -2.43 13.18 -12.86
C PHE A 29 -3.68 12.47 -12.35
N LEU A 30 -4.33 11.67 -13.19
CA LEU A 30 -5.51 10.90 -12.79
C LEU A 30 -5.20 9.89 -11.68
N GLU A 31 -4.04 9.24 -11.74
CA GLU A 31 -3.57 8.34 -10.68
C GLU A 31 -3.41 9.08 -9.34
N SER A 32 -2.83 10.29 -9.34
CA SER A 32 -2.66 11.08 -8.12
C SER A 32 -3.99 11.51 -7.49
N LEU A 33 -5.04 11.71 -8.30
CA LEU A 33 -6.38 11.99 -7.80
C LEU A 33 -7.09 10.74 -7.30
N ALA A 34 -6.89 9.59 -7.97
CA ALA A 34 -7.54 8.35 -7.59
C ALA A 34 -6.93 7.73 -6.33
N ARG A 35 -5.60 7.82 -6.16
CA ARG A 35 -4.83 7.12 -5.11
C ARG A 35 -5.43 7.28 -3.70
N PRO A 36 -5.75 8.49 -3.21
CA PRO A 36 -6.29 8.68 -1.86
C PRO A 36 -7.69 8.09 -1.64
N HIS A 37 -8.39 7.75 -2.73
CA HIS A 37 -9.76 7.23 -2.68
C HIS A 37 -9.84 5.72 -2.92
N VAL A 38 -8.74 5.09 -3.33
CA VAL A 38 -8.69 3.66 -3.68
C VAL A 38 -7.61 2.89 -2.92
N ILE A 39 -6.66 3.60 -2.31
CA ILE A 39 -5.67 3.03 -1.41
C ILE A 39 -5.94 3.64 -0.05
N ASP A 40 -6.49 2.85 0.86
CA ASP A 40 -6.58 3.22 2.27
C ASP A 40 -5.16 3.31 2.83
N GLU A 41 -4.71 4.53 3.12
CA GLU A 41 -3.43 4.78 3.81
C GLU A 41 -3.42 4.18 5.23
N GLU A 42 -4.56 3.70 5.75
CA GLU A 42 -4.64 2.99 7.03
C GLU A 42 -3.76 1.74 7.05
N LEU A 43 -3.63 0.99 5.96
CA LEU A 43 -2.82 -0.24 5.97
C LEU A 43 -1.32 0.09 5.99
N GLU A 44 -0.87 1.02 5.14
CA GLU A 44 0.52 1.49 5.14
C GLU A 44 0.88 2.19 6.47
N GLY A 45 -0.03 2.99 7.03
CA GLY A 45 0.12 3.65 8.32
C GLY A 45 0.12 2.68 9.50
N ALA A 46 -0.74 1.65 9.49
CA ALA A 46 -0.78 0.62 10.52
C ALA A 46 0.47 -0.26 10.48
N TYR A 47 0.98 -0.61 9.29
CA TYR A 47 2.26 -1.31 9.16
C TYR A 47 3.44 -0.47 9.65
N ALA A 48 3.46 0.83 9.32
CA ALA A 48 4.50 1.73 9.81
C ALA A 48 4.44 1.92 11.34
N ALA A 49 3.23 2.01 11.91
CA ALA A 49 3.03 2.10 13.35
C ALA A 49 3.41 0.81 14.08
N MET A 50 3.07 -0.36 13.51
CA MET A 50 3.46 -1.67 14.04
C MET A 50 4.98 -1.86 13.98
N ALA A 51 5.63 -1.47 12.88
CA ALA A 51 7.09 -1.54 12.74
C ALA A 51 7.86 -0.55 13.65
N ALA A 52 7.20 0.52 14.12
CA ALA A 52 7.79 1.47 15.06
C ALA A 52 7.58 1.05 16.53
N ASP A 53 6.78 0.02 16.79
CA ASP A 53 6.47 -0.50 18.13
C ASP A 53 7.46 -1.61 18.52
N GLU A 54 8.70 -1.20 18.85
CA GLU A 54 9.79 -2.11 19.22
C GLU A 54 9.47 -2.96 20.48
N VAL A 55 8.58 -2.48 21.36
CA VAL A 55 8.15 -3.22 22.55
C VAL A 55 7.32 -4.44 22.13
N ARG A 56 6.39 -4.24 21.19
CA ARG A 56 5.56 -5.33 20.67
C ARG A 56 6.35 -6.33 19.82
N GLU A 57 7.34 -5.87 19.08
CA GLU A 57 8.27 -6.74 18.35
C GLU A 57 9.10 -7.61 19.31
N ALA A 58 9.62 -7.03 20.40
CA ALA A 58 10.34 -7.79 21.42
C ALA A 58 9.46 -8.85 22.13
N GLU A 59 8.20 -8.51 22.40
CA GLU A 59 7.22 -9.48 22.90
C GLU A 59 6.95 -10.59 21.88
N ALA A 60 6.79 -10.26 20.59
CA ALA A 60 6.60 -11.26 19.54
C ALA A 60 7.82 -12.18 19.37
N GLU A 61 9.04 -11.64 19.44
CA GLU A 61 10.28 -12.43 19.43
C GLU A 61 10.34 -13.38 20.63
N GLU A 62 10.02 -12.91 21.84
CA GLU A 62 9.96 -13.76 23.03
C GLU A 62 8.95 -14.91 22.88
N TRP A 63 7.78 -14.62 22.32
CA TRP A 63 6.74 -15.62 22.05
C TRP A 63 7.20 -16.67 21.03
N VAL A 64 7.89 -16.25 19.96
CA VAL A 64 8.39 -17.16 18.91
C VAL A 64 9.53 -18.03 19.44
N GLU A 65 10.48 -17.46 20.18
CA GLU A 65 11.62 -18.18 20.75
C GLU A 65 11.16 -19.22 21.81
N ASN A 66 10.14 -18.88 22.61
CA ASN A 66 9.54 -19.84 23.54
C ASN A 66 8.82 -21.00 22.82
N LEU A 67 8.32 -20.79 21.60
CA LEU A 67 7.65 -21.83 20.81
C LEU A 67 8.66 -22.84 20.21
N VAL A 68 9.89 -22.42 19.95
CA VAL A 68 10.98 -23.30 19.48
C VAL A 68 11.49 -24.21 20.60
N ALA A 69 11.46 -23.75 21.86
CA ALA A 69 11.85 -24.55 23.01
C ALA A 69 10.89 -25.72 23.27
N ASP A 70 9.58 -25.53 23.05
CA ASP A 70 8.54 -26.53 23.33
C ASP A 70 8.56 -27.71 22.35
N VAL A 71 8.90 -27.48 21.07
CA VAL A 71 9.08 -28.54 20.06
C VAL A 71 10.28 -29.45 20.34
N GLY A 72 11.23 -28.98 21.16
CA GLY A 72 12.41 -29.75 21.56
C GLY A 72 12.15 -30.75 22.69
N ASP A 73 11.08 -30.55 23.48
CA ASP A 73 10.79 -31.30 24.72
C ASP A 73 9.68 -32.37 24.55
N GLU A 74 9.14 -32.54 23.35
CA GLU A 74 8.22 -33.66 23.07
C GLU A 74 8.97 -35.01 23.13
N PRO A 75 8.64 -35.91 24.08
CA PRO A 75 9.18 -37.26 24.06
C PRO A 75 8.61 -38.01 22.84
N ARG A 76 9.49 -38.31 21.88
CA ARG A 76 9.17 -39.18 20.74
C ARG A 76 8.92 -40.62 21.15
#